data_AF-A0A4Y2RI91-F1
#
_entry.id   AF-A0A4Y2RI91-F1
#
_cell.length_a   1.000
_cell.length_b   1.000
_cell.length_c   1.000
_cell.angle_alpha   90.00
_cell.angle_beta   90.00
_cell.angle_gamma   90.00
#
_symmetry.space_group_name_H-M   'P 1'
#
loop_
_entity.id
_entity.type
_entity.pdbx_description
1 polymer ?
#
loop_
_entity_poly.entity_id
_entity_poly.type
_entity_poly.pdbx_seq_one_letter_code
_entity_poly.pdbx_strand_id
1 'polypeptide(L)'
;MVPCPAVVSVYNSHMGNVDLLDSNIGRHHIKVRSKRWYIRLFFHLVDTIVINAWILYRRMLKEIDRTDPSMTQKMFRTILAETLCRVGPELKKRGRPST
;
A
#
# COMPACT_ATOMS: atom_id res chain seq x y z
N MET A 1 38.27 -14.76 -11.67
CA MET A 1 36.82 -14.46 -11.57
C MET A 1 36.09 -15.77 -11.40
N VAL A 2 35.26 -15.90 -10.36
CA VAL A 2 34.44 -17.11 -10.17
C VAL A 2 33.18 -16.95 -11.02
N PRO A 3 32.90 -17.87 -11.96
CA PRO A 3 31.68 -17.82 -12.75
C PRO A 3 30.46 -17.96 -11.83
N CYS A 4 29.59 -16.95 -11.83
CA CYS A 4 28.36 -16.96 -11.04
C CYS A 4 27.38 -17.98 -11.64
N PRO A 5 26.92 -18.99 -10.86
CA PRO A 5 25.89 -19.90 -11.32
C PRO A 5 24.62 -19.14 -11.72
N ALA A 6 23.96 -19.54 -12.81
CA ALA A 6 22.75 -18.89 -13.30
C ALA A 6 21.65 -18.79 -12.22
N VAL A 7 21.55 -19.80 -11.35
CA VAL A 7 20.63 -19.81 -10.21
C VAL A 7 20.88 -18.67 -9.21
N VAL A 8 22.15 -18.33 -8.95
CA VAL A 8 22.52 -17.24 -8.03
C VAL A 8 22.20 -15.89 -8.65
N SER A 9 22.39 -15.75 -9.97
CA SER A 9 21.99 -14.55 -10.72
C SER A 9 20.48 -14.32 -10.66
N VAL A 10 19.68 -15.36 -10.89
CA VAL A 10 18.21 -15.29 -10.82
C VAL A 10 17.73 -14.99 -9.39
N TYR A 11 18.36 -15.58 -8.39
CA TYR A 11 18.04 -15.26 -6.99
C TYR A 11 18.30 -13.78 -6.68
N ASN A 12 19.49 -13.28 -7.00
CA ASN A 12 19.87 -11.90 -6.73
C ASN A 12 19.02 -10.88 -7.48
N SER A 13 18.51 -11.21 -8.68
CA SER A 13 17.64 -10.31 -9.43
C SER A 13 16.24 -10.16 -8.81
N HIS A 14 15.76 -11.14 -8.04
CA HIS A 14 14.43 -11.12 -7.43
C HIS A 14 14.44 -10.88 -5.90
N MET A 15 15.59 -11.01 -5.25
CA MET A 15 15.75 -10.90 -3.79
C MET A 15 15.26 -9.56 -3.23
N GLY A 16 15.44 -8.45 -3.95
CA GLY A 16 15.14 -7.10 -3.45
C GLY A 16 13.67 -6.71 -3.40
N ASN A 17 12.75 -7.54 -3.87
CA ASN A 17 11.32 -7.18 -3.93
C ASN A 17 10.71 -6.99 -2.53
N VAL A 18 11.13 -7.79 -1.54
CA VAL A 18 10.67 -7.68 -0.16
C VAL A 18 11.23 -6.42 0.50
N ASP A 19 12.52 -6.15 0.31
CA ASP A 19 13.18 -4.94 0.83
C ASP A 19 12.57 -3.65 0.24
N LEU A 20 12.16 -3.68 -1.03
CA LEU A 20 11.45 -2.57 -1.67
C LEU A 20 10.08 -2.32 -1.05
N LEU A 21 9.34 -3.39 -0.71
CA LEU A 21 8.08 -3.27 0.02
C LEU A 21 8.32 -2.66 1.41
N ASP A 22 9.29 -3.18 2.16
CA ASP A 22 9.62 -2.70 3.50
C ASP A 22 10.07 -1.23 3.49
N SER A 23 10.86 -0.83 2.48
CA SER A 23 11.25 0.56 2.26
C SER A 23 10.04 1.46 1.98
N ASN A 24 9.08 0.98 1.19
CA ASN A 24 7.85 1.71 0.88
C ASN A 24 6.90 1.82 2.07
N ILE A 25 6.78 0.76 2.89
CA ILE A 25 6.04 0.79 4.15
C ILE A 25 6.71 1.78 5.09
N GLY A 26 8.02 1.68 5.30
CA GLY A 26 8.77 2.54 6.22
C GLY A 26 8.54 4.04 6.01
N ARG A 27 8.46 4.49 4.74
CA ARG A 27 8.25 5.90 4.37
C ARG A 27 6.90 6.49 4.78
N HIS A 28 5.83 5.70 4.69
CA HIS A 28 4.44 6.20 4.85
C HIS A 28 3.58 5.37 5.81
N HIS A 29 4.20 4.57 6.70
CA HIS A 29 3.46 3.66 7.56
C HIS A 29 2.52 4.36 8.54
N ILE A 30 1.38 3.70 8.80
CA ILE A 30 0.37 4.16 9.74
C ILE A 30 0.83 3.81 11.17
N LYS A 31 1.35 4.81 11.90
CA LYS A 31 1.73 4.68 13.31
C LYS A 31 0.51 4.74 14.22
N VAL A 32 0.01 3.59 14.65
CA VAL A 32 -1.07 3.52 15.65
C VAL A 32 -0.55 2.93 16.95
N ARG A 33 -0.68 3.70 18.03
CA ARG A 33 -0.34 3.24 19.38
C ARG A 33 -1.54 2.52 19.98
N SER A 34 -1.49 1.19 20.00
CA SER A 34 -2.50 0.35 20.63
C SER A 34 -1.85 -0.71 21.52
N LYS A 35 -2.49 -1.04 22.65
CA LYS A 35 -2.10 -2.16 23.51
C LYS A 35 -2.47 -3.52 22.90
N ARG A 36 -3.36 -3.53 21.91
CA ARG A 36 -3.82 -4.76 21.24
C ARG A 36 -2.91 -5.08 20.07
N TRP A 37 -2.17 -6.18 20.15
CA TRP A 37 -1.15 -6.56 19.17
C TRP A 37 -1.71 -6.70 17.73
N TYR A 38 -2.94 -7.22 17.59
CA TYR A 38 -3.57 -7.44 16.29
C TYR A 38 -3.87 -6.15 15.52
N ILE A 39 -3.99 -5.01 16.21
CA ILE A 39 -4.19 -3.71 15.57
C ILE A 39 -2.97 -3.34 14.72
N ARG A 40 -1.76 -3.68 15.18
CA ARG A 40 -0.54 -3.47 14.40
C ARG A 40 -0.54 -4.30 13.12
N LEU A 41 -0.99 -5.55 13.20
CA LEU A 41 -1.15 -6.41 12.03
C LEU A 41 -2.17 -5.86 11.04
N PHE A 42 -3.32 -5.40 11.54
CA PHE A 42 -4.35 -4.79 10.69
C PHE A 42 -3.81 -3.59 9.89
N PHE A 43 -3.13 -2.64 10.54
CA PHE A 43 -2.59 -1.47 9.84
C PHE A 43 -1.45 -1.84 8.88
N HIS A 44 -0.66 -2.86 9.19
CA HIS A 44 0.34 -3.39 8.26
C HIS A 44 -0.30 -3.98 6.99
N LEU A 45 -1.42 -4.69 7.12
CA LEU A 45 -2.18 -5.19 5.97
C LEU A 45 -2.75 -4.04 5.14
N VAL A 46 -3.31 -3.01 5.79
CA VAL A 46 -3.80 -1.80 5.10
C VAL A 46 -2.68 -1.12 4.33
N ASP A 47 -1.52 -0.91 4.95
CA ASP A 47 -0.34 -0.32 4.29
C ASP A 47 0.10 -1.13 3.07
N THR A 48 0.09 -2.47 3.19
CA THR A 48 0.44 -3.38 2.08
C THR A 48 -0.56 -3.28 0.93
N ILE A 49 -1.86 -3.28 1.22
CA ILE A 49 -2.92 -3.12 0.21
C ILE A 49 -2.77 -1.80 -0.54
N VAL A 50 -2.54 -0.71 0.17
CA VAL A 50 -2.38 0.63 -0.42
C VAL A 50 -1.14 0.70 -1.33
N ILE A 51 -0.03 0.09 -0.93
CA ILE A 51 1.19 0.03 -1.76
C ILE A 51 0.92 -0.78 -3.03
N ASN A 52 0.27 -1.94 -2.90
CA ASN A 52 -0.07 -2.78 -4.06
C ASN A 52 -1.02 -2.05 -5.02
N ALA A 53 -2.03 -1.34 -4.50
CA ALA A 53 -2.93 -0.52 -5.31
C ALA A 53 -2.18 0.59 -6.05
N TRP A 54 -1.20 1.25 -5.42
CA TRP A 54 -0.37 2.26 -6.06
C TRP A 54 0.53 1.67 -7.16
N ILE A 55 1.12 0.49 -6.93
CA ILE A 55 1.90 -0.23 -7.96
C ILE A 55 1.02 -0.57 -9.16
N LEU A 56 -0.19 -1.09 -8.90
CA LEU A 56 -1.16 -1.42 -9.95
C LEU A 56 -1.56 -0.18 -10.75
N TYR A 57 -1.89 0.92 -10.08
CA TYR A 57 -2.21 2.20 -10.71
C TYR A 57 -1.08 2.67 -11.64
N ARG A 58 0.18 2.59 -11.19
CA ARG A 58 1.34 2.95 -12.03
C ARG A 58 1.52 2.03 -13.24
N ARG A 59 1.22 0.73 -13.10
CA ARG A 59 1.25 -0.22 -14.23
C ARG A 59 0.18 0.12 -15.26
N MET A 60 -1.05 0.40 -14.83
CA MET A 60 -2.14 0.79 -15.72
C MET A 60 -1.85 2.10 -16.46
N LEU A 61 -1.26 3.09 -15.79
CA LEU A 61 -0.84 4.35 -16.43
C LEU A 61 0.20 4.11 -17.53
N LYS A 62 1.15 3.20 -17.29
CA LYS A 62 2.16 2.82 -18.29
C LYS A 62 1.56 2.12 -19.50
N GLU A 63 0.52 1.30 -19.31
CA GLU A 63 -0.19 0.62 -20.40
C GLU A 63 -1.00 1.57 -21.30
N ILE A 64 -1.47 2.69 -20.75
CA ILE A 64 -2.29 3.69 -21.47
C ILE A 64 -1.41 4.80 -22.11
N ASP A 65 -0.08 4.68 -22.05
CA ASP A 65 0.91 5.70 -22.43
C ASP A 65 0.69 7.07 -21.77
N ARG A 66 -0.09 7.10 -20.69
CA ARG A 66 -0.27 8.26 -19.82
C ARG A 66 0.69 8.13 -18.67
N THR A 67 1.96 8.39 -18.93
CA THR A 67 2.92 8.56 -17.86
C THR A 67 2.64 9.92 -17.23
N ASP A 68 1.86 9.98 -16.15
CA ASP A 68 1.84 11.14 -15.27
C ASP A 68 2.99 10.98 -14.25
N PRO A 69 4.15 11.61 -14.46
CA PRO A 69 5.29 11.50 -13.54
C PRO A 69 5.01 12.16 -12.18
N SER A 70 3.89 12.88 -12.02
CA SER A 70 3.59 13.69 -10.84
C SER A 70 3.00 12.90 -9.67
N MET A 71 2.35 11.76 -9.93
CA MET A 71 1.57 11.07 -8.88
C MET A 71 2.44 10.28 -7.90
N THR A 72 2.97 11.00 -6.92
CA THR A 72 3.77 10.44 -5.82
C THR A 72 2.91 9.54 -4.93
N GLN A 73 3.51 8.51 -4.33
CA GLN A 73 2.83 7.59 -3.39
C GLN A 73 2.06 8.32 -2.28
N LYS A 74 2.59 9.45 -1.78
CA LYS A 74 1.92 10.31 -0.80
C LYS A 74 0.62 10.91 -1.34
N MET A 75 0.65 11.46 -2.55
CA MET A 75 -0.54 12.05 -3.19
C MET A 75 -1.63 10.99 -3.42
N PHE A 76 -1.23 9.81 -3.90
CA PHE A 76 -2.13 8.67 -4.05
C PHE A 76 -2.81 8.31 -2.72
N ARG A 77 -2.05 8.25 -1.63
CA ARG A 77 -2.58 7.99 -0.27
C ARG A 77 -3.57 9.07 0.18
N THR A 78 -3.26 10.35 -0.05
CA THR A 78 -4.15 11.47 0.30
C THR A 78 -5.47 11.38 -0.46
N ILE A 79 -5.41 11.21 -1.78
CA ILE A 79 -6.60 11.09 -2.64
C ILE A 79 -7.43 9.86 -2.23
N LEU A 80 -6.77 8.73 -1.96
CA LEU A 80 -7.44 7.52 -1.51
C LEU A 80 -8.16 7.75 -0.16
N ALA A 81 -7.52 8.41 0.80
CA ALA A 81 -8.14 8.73 2.07
C ALA A 81 -9.34 9.67 1.91
N GLU A 82 -9.21 10.72 1.11
CA GLU A 82 -10.31 11.66 0.83
C GLU A 82 -11.50 10.99 0.14
N THR A 83 -11.24 10.15 -0.87
CA THR A 83 -12.29 9.43 -1.59
C THR A 83 -13.02 8.45 -0.68
N LEU A 84 -12.31 7.67 0.13
CA LEU A 84 -12.91 6.75 1.09
C LEU A 84 -13.73 7.48 2.17
N CYS A 85 -13.25 8.62 2.67
CA CYS A 85 -13.99 9.44 3.63
C CYS A 85 -15.26 10.05 3.03
N ARG A 86 -15.24 10.43 1.74
CA ARG A 86 -16.42 10.97 1.03
C ARG A 86 -17.45 9.92 0.69
N VAL A 87 -17.02 8.72 0.29
CA VAL A 87 -17.93 7.61 0.00
C VAL A 87 -18.68 7.23 1.27
N GLY A 88 -17.99 7.20 2.42
CA GLY A 88 -18.60 6.98 3.73
C GLY A 88 -19.28 5.60 3.85
N PRO A 89 -19.39 5.02 5.05
CA PRO A 89 -20.34 3.94 5.25
C PRO A 89 -21.77 4.48 5.06
N GLU A 90 -22.63 3.75 4.37
CA GLU A 90 -24.09 3.84 4.53
C GLU A 90 -24.39 3.51 6.00
N LEU A 91 -24.26 4.51 6.88
CA LEU A 91 -24.51 4.37 8.30
C LEU A 91 -26.01 4.20 8.48
N LYS A 92 -26.49 2.95 8.49
CA LYS A 92 -27.77 2.63 9.11
C LYS A 92 -27.76 3.27 10.50
N LYS A 93 -28.69 4.20 10.76
CA LYS A 93 -28.84 4.86 12.06
C LYS A 93 -28.82 3.80 13.16
N ARG A 94 -27.70 3.66 13.85
CA ARG A 94 -27.62 2.87 15.08
C ARG A 94 -28.03 3.78 16.21
N GLY A 95 -29.30 3.68 16.58
CA GLY A 95 -29.86 4.29 17.77
C GLY A 95 -30.84 3.31 18.41
N ARG A 96 -30.98 3.39 19.74
CA ARG A 96 -32.12 2.77 20.45
C ARG A 96 -33.40 3.40 19.88
N PRO A 97 -34.44 2.63 19.52
CA PRO A 97 -35.73 3.20 19.16
C PRO A 97 -36.19 4.09 20.32
N SER A 98 -36.50 5.36 20.04
CA SER A 98 -37.25 6.17 21.00
C SER A 98 -38.63 5.54 21.13
N THR A 99 -38.95 5.16 22.35
CA THR A 99 -40.33 4.90 22.79
C THR A 99 -41.16 6.16 22.73
#